data_AF-A0A383C600-F1
#
_entry.id   AF-A0A383C600-F1
#
_cell.length_a   1.000
_cell.length_b   1.000
_cell.length_c   1.000
_cell.angle_alpha   90.00
_cell.angle_beta   90.00
_cell.angle_gamma   90.00
#
_symmetry.space_group_name_H-M   'P 1'
#
loop_
_entity.id
_entity.type
_entity.pdbx_description
1 polymer ?
#
loop_
_entity_poly.entity_id
_entity_poly.type
_entity_poly.pdbx_seq_one_letter_code
_entity_poly.pdbx_strand_id
1 'polypeptide(L)'
;IKELRDDDLYTSITDNGAGGLSSSIGEMGKESGGFIVNLDKVPLKYQGLYPWEIWVSESQERMTLAVKSSNVKTVINRFKKRGVEATVIGKFTKEKKAIVKFNETEVLNLDMNFLHEGYPKLHLKTKKPKYLKIKRKKTKKYSIIKNLHKLLSSPNIVSKEFIANQYDHEVQASSIIKPLQGNGKIFGNSTAIKPLFHDNKIISLSQSAFPQYSESDPYKMAASSINTAVKNLIVMGANTKK
;
A
#
# COMPACT_ATOMS: atom_id res chain seq x y z
N ILE A 1 3.08 -13.92 -11.50
CA ILE A 1 2.90 -14.08 -10.03
C ILE A 1 1.82 -15.09 -9.66
N LYS A 2 0.53 -14.90 -10.04
CA LYS A 2 -0.55 -15.86 -9.71
C LYS A 2 -0.20 -17.31 -10.06
N GLU A 3 0.23 -17.56 -11.31
CA GLU A 3 0.73 -18.89 -11.73
C GLU A 3 1.84 -19.46 -10.82
N LEU A 4 2.80 -18.63 -10.43
CA LEU A 4 3.93 -19.08 -9.60
C LEU A 4 3.47 -19.44 -8.19
N ARG A 5 2.48 -18.72 -7.65
CA ARG A 5 1.92 -18.98 -6.33
C ARG A 5 1.10 -20.27 -6.34
N ASP A 6 0.26 -20.44 -7.38
CA ASP A 6 -0.62 -21.59 -7.49
C ASP A 6 0.19 -22.91 -7.68
N ASP A 7 1.38 -22.81 -8.28
CA ASP A 7 2.35 -23.90 -8.43
C ASP A 7 3.38 -24.02 -7.26
N ASP A 8 3.24 -23.25 -6.17
CA ASP A 8 4.17 -23.19 -5.02
C ASP A 8 5.67 -22.97 -5.40
N LEU A 9 5.92 -22.08 -6.37
CA LEU A 9 7.25 -21.91 -6.95
C LEU A 9 8.14 -20.91 -6.23
N TYR A 10 7.58 -20.07 -5.34
CA TYR A 10 8.32 -19.09 -4.54
C TYR A 10 7.78 -19.05 -3.10
N THR A 11 8.60 -18.64 -2.14
CA THR A 11 8.25 -18.64 -0.71
C THR A 11 7.92 -17.26 -0.16
N SER A 12 8.46 -16.20 -0.77
CA SER A 12 8.20 -14.81 -0.35
C SER A 12 8.39 -13.86 -1.53
N ILE A 13 7.66 -12.75 -1.52
CA ILE A 13 7.71 -11.69 -2.54
C ILE A 13 7.41 -10.34 -1.89
N THR A 14 8.12 -9.29 -2.31
CA THR A 14 7.82 -7.90 -1.92
C THR A 14 8.15 -6.95 -3.07
N ASP A 15 7.53 -5.77 -3.08
CA ASP A 15 7.85 -4.69 -4.02
C ASP A 15 9.12 -3.93 -3.63
N ASN A 16 9.76 -3.30 -4.62
CA ASN A 16 10.90 -2.41 -4.40
C ASN A 16 10.43 -0.95 -4.41
N GLY A 17 9.92 -0.48 -3.28
CA GLY A 17 9.54 0.91 -3.06
C GLY A 17 10.68 1.75 -2.48
N ALA A 18 10.39 2.40 -1.35
CA ALA A 18 11.35 3.24 -0.64
C ALA A 18 12.60 2.46 -0.21
N GLY A 19 13.79 2.99 -0.50
CA GLY A 19 15.07 2.30 -0.26
C GLY A 19 15.38 1.13 -1.21
N GLY A 20 14.48 0.78 -2.14
CA GLY A 20 14.79 -0.11 -3.25
C GLY A 20 15.15 -1.56 -2.89
N LEU A 21 16.27 -2.05 -3.42
CA LEU A 21 16.77 -3.39 -3.09
C LEU A 21 17.19 -3.49 -1.62
N SER A 22 17.74 -2.40 -1.07
CA SER A 22 18.20 -2.37 0.31
C SER A 22 17.10 -2.62 1.35
N SER A 23 15.91 -2.01 1.18
CA SER A 23 14.76 -2.24 2.05
C SER A 23 14.15 -3.62 1.76
N SER A 24 13.77 -3.91 0.52
CA SER A 24 13.10 -5.18 0.19
C SER A 24 13.90 -6.43 0.60
N ILE A 25 15.19 -6.50 0.26
CA ILE A 25 16.05 -7.63 0.60
C ILE A 25 16.41 -7.60 2.08
N GLY A 26 16.62 -6.41 2.67
CA GLY A 26 16.84 -6.27 4.11
C GLY A 26 15.68 -6.82 4.93
N GLU A 27 14.45 -6.47 4.57
CA GLU A 27 13.22 -6.94 5.22
C GLU A 27 13.03 -8.45 5.06
N MET A 28 13.15 -8.98 3.84
CA MET A 28 13.09 -10.43 3.59
C MET A 28 14.26 -11.18 4.28
N GLY A 29 15.40 -10.51 4.45
CA GLY A 29 16.56 -10.99 5.18
C GLY A 29 16.24 -11.32 6.64
N LYS A 30 15.27 -10.63 7.25
CA LYS A 30 14.84 -10.88 8.64
C LYS A 30 14.22 -12.26 8.80
N GLU A 31 13.45 -12.72 7.81
CA GLU A 31 12.78 -14.03 7.83
C GLU A 31 13.77 -15.19 7.65
N SER A 32 14.79 -14.98 6.81
CA SER A 32 15.80 -16.00 6.47
C SER A 32 16.98 -16.03 7.44
N GLY A 33 17.30 -14.90 8.05
CA GLY A 33 18.43 -14.70 8.94
C GLY A 33 19.65 -14.09 8.27
N GLY A 34 19.62 -13.70 6.99
CA GLY A 34 20.77 -13.11 6.30
C GLY A 34 20.66 -13.17 4.78
N PHE A 35 21.57 -12.49 4.09
CA PHE A 35 21.61 -12.50 2.64
C PHE A 35 23.00 -12.20 2.09
N ILE A 36 23.23 -12.69 0.86
CA ILE A 36 24.37 -12.33 0.03
C ILE A 36 23.83 -11.89 -1.32
N VAL A 37 24.06 -10.63 -1.68
CA VAL A 37 23.68 -10.04 -2.98
C VAL A 37 24.94 -9.70 -3.76
N ASN A 38 24.91 -9.95 -5.06
CA ASN A 38 25.91 -9.47 -6.00
C ASN A 38 25.24 -8.42 -6.93
N LEU A 39 25.68 -7.17 -6.81
CA LEU A 39 25.16 -6.03 -7.57
C LEU A 39 25.53 -6.09 -9.06
N ASP A 40 26.60 -6.79 -9.43
CA ASP A 40 27.00 -6.98 -10.85
C ASP A 40 25.94 -7.75 -11.64
N LYS A 41 25.08 -8.51 -10.93
CA LYS A 41 23.97 -9.28 -11.53
C LYS A 41 22.69 -8.48 -11.67
N VAL A 42 22.60 -7.28 -11.10
CA VAL A 42 21.38 -6.46 -11.15
C VAL A 42 21.28 -5.85 -12.55
N PRO A 43 20.19 -6.08 -13.30
CA PRO A 43 20.00 -5.41 -14.60
C PRO A 43 19.96 -3.89 -14.43
N LEU A 44 20.83 -3.19 -15.16
CA LEU A 44 20.96 -1.73 -15.07
C LEU A 44 20.42 -1.04 -16.31
N LYS A 45 19.63 0.02 -16.09
CA LYS A 45 19.19 0.92 -17.16
C LYS A 45 20.29 1.89 -17.60
N TYR A 46 21.12 2.33 -16.66
CA TYR A 46 22.22 3.27 -16.87
C TYR A 46 23.54 2.60 -16.52
N GLN A 47 24.53 2.75 -17.39
CA GLN A 47 25.90 2.27 -17.13
C GLN A 47 26.61 3.24 -16.19
N GLY A 48 27.60 2.73 -15.43
CA GLY A 48 28.46 3.55 -14.58
C GLY A 48 27.85 3.97 -13.23
N LEU A 49 26.75 3.35 -12.81
CA LEU A 49 26.19 3.58 -11.47
C LEU A 49 27.15 3.09 -10.38
N TYR A 50 27.28 3.88 -9.32
CA TYR A 50 28.01 3.46 -8.12
C TYR A 50 27.24 2.35 -7.38
N PRO A 51 27.94 1.49 -6.61
CA PRO A 51 27.31 0.37 -5.91
C PRO A 51 26.14 0.77 -5.02
N TRP A 52 26.28 1.90 -4.29
CA TRP A 52 25.23 2.40 -3.43
C TRP A 52 24.02 2.88 -4.21
N GLU A 53 24.20 3.47 -5.40
CA GLU A 53 23.09 3.90 -6.28
C GLU A 53 22.29 2.69 -6.77
N ILE A 54 22.97 1.61 -7.16
CA ILE A 54 22.30 0.35 -7.53
C ILE A 54 21.49 -0.19 -6.35
N TRP A 55 22.10 -0.19 -5.15
CA TRP A 55 21.53 -0.79 -3.95
C TRP A 55 20.30 -0.06 -3.40
N VAL A 56 20.31 1.27 -3.38
CA VAL A 56 19.23 2.09 -2.79
C VAL A 56 18.30 2.70 -3.83
N SER A 57 18.53 2.49 -5.13
CA SER A 57 17.68 3.01 -6.20
C SER A 57 16.22 2.64 -5.99
N GLU A 58 15.34 3.64 -6.11
CA GLU A 58 13.87 3.54 -6.04
C GLU A 58 13.22 3.53 -7.43
N SER A 59 13.95 3.01 -8.43
CA SER A 59 13.38 2.78 -9.76
C SER A 59 12.10 1.94 -9.65
N GLN A 60 11.06 2.33 -10.38
CA GLN A 60 9.73 1.75 -10.25
C GLN A 60 9.62 0.37 -10.92
N GLU A 61 8.46 -0.28 -10.74
CA GLU A 61 8.08 -1.56 -11.36
C GLU A 61 9.03 -2.75 -11.10
N ARG A 62 9.65 -2.80 -9.92
CA ARG A 62 10.54 -3.90 -9.50
C ARG A 62 9.96 -4.67 -8.31
N MET A 63 10.27 -5.97 -8.27
CA MET A 63 9.91 -6.87 -7.16
C MET A 63 11.06 -7.80 -6.80
N THR A 64 11.19 -8.13 -5.52
CA THR A 64 12.14 -9.14 -5.00
C THR A 64 11.38 -10.43 -4.68
N LEU A 65 11.88 -11.58 -5.14
CA LEU A 65 11.30 -12.90 -4.88
C LEU A 65 12.32 -13.84 -4.20
N ALA A 66 11.87 -14.60 -3.20
CA ALA A 66 12.61 -15.73 -2.64
C ALA A 66 12.14 -17.03 -3.30
N VAL A 67 13.05 -17.71 -3.99
CA VAL A 67 12.76 -18.91 -4.80
C VAL A 67 13.70 -20.04 -4.39
N LYS A 68 13.17 -21.25 -4.18
CA LYS A 68 13.99 -22.45 -3.93
C LYS A 68 14.90 -22.70 -5.13
N SER A 69 16.14 -23.11 -4.90
CA SER A 69 17.14 -23.34 -5.97
C SER A 69 16.65 -24.29 -7.07
N SER A 70 15.89 -25.33 -6.70
CA SER A 70 15.25 -26.28 -7.62
C SER A 70 14.25 -25.62 -8.59
N ASN A 71 13.64 -24.50 -8.20
CA ASN A 71 12.55 -23.86 -8.93
C ASN A 71 13.00 -22.66 -9.78
N VAL A 72 14.24 -22.18 -9.60
CA VAL A 72 14.78 -20.96 -10.24
C VAL A 72 14.59 -20.98 -11.76
N LYS A 73 15.00 -22.08 -12.43
CA LYS A 73 14.88 -22.19 -13.89
C LYS A 73 13.43 -22.13 -14.36
N THR A 74 12.52 -22.79 -13.64
CA THR A 74 11.09 -22.79 -13.93
C THR A 74 10.50 -21.39 -13.78
N VAL A 75 10.82 -20.69 -12.68
CA VAL A 75 10.34 -19.33 -12.41
C VAL A 75 10.82 -18.34 -13.48
N ILE A 76 12.12 -18.35 -13.83
CA ILE A 76 12.68 -17.47 -14.88
C ILE A 76 11.99 -17.74 -16.21
N ASN A 77 11.77 -19.01 -16.58
CA ASN A 77 11.09 -19.37 -17.82
C ASN A 77 9.62 -18.90 -17.84
N ARG A 78 8.92 -18.96 -16.70
CA ARG A 78 7.53 -18.45 -16.57
C ARG A 78 7.47 -16.94 -16.78
N PHE A 79 8.39 -16.18 -16.18
CA PHE A 79 8.47 -14.73 -16.40
C PHE A 79 8.82 -14.39 -17.85
N LYS A 80 9.80 -15.09 -18.44
CA LYS A 80 10.19 -14.91 -19.85
C LYS A 80 9.02 -15.12 -20.81
N LYS A 81 8.18 -16.16 -20.58
CA LYS A 81 6.95 -16.40 -21.37
C LYS A 81 5.92 -15.26 -21.29
N ARG A 82 5.99 -14.44 -20.23
CA ARG A 82 5.13 -13.27 -20.02
C ARG A 82 5.81 -11.94 -20.40
N GLY A 83 7.00 -11.98 -21.00
CA GLY A 83 7.76 -10.78 -21.38
C GLY A 83 8.32 -10.00 -20.18
N VAL A 84 8.50 -10.67 -19.03
CA VAL A 84 9.04 -10.06 -17.81
C VAL A 84 10.46 -10.58 -17.57
N GLU A 85 11.40 -9.67 -17.30
CA GLU A 85 12.77 -10.01 -16.95
C GLU A 85 12.85 -10.48 -15.49
N ALA A 86 13.62 -11.54 -15.23
CA ALA A 86 13.88 -12.04 -13.89
C ALA A 86 15.32 -12.55 -13.79
N THR A 87 16.06 -12.04 -12.80
CA THR A 87 17.49 -12.31 -12.66
C THR A 87 17.82 -12.73 -11.23
N VAL A 88 18.64 -13.77 -11.08
CA VAL A 88 19.14 -14.20 -9.77
C VAL A 88 20.30 -13.30 -9.36
N ILE A 89 20.05 -12.41 -8.41
CA ILE A 89 21.04 -11.44 -7.92
C ILE A 89 21.75 -11.88 -6.63
N GLY A 90 21.30 -12.95 -6.00
CA GLY A 90 21.84 -13.35 -4.70
C GLY A 90 21.18 -14.58 -4.10
N LYS A 91 21.44 -14.80 -2.81
CA LYS A 91 20.82 -15.85 -2.00
C LYS A 91 20.54 -15.35 -0.58
N PHE A 92 19.45 -15.82 0.00
CA PHE A 92 19.22 -15.70 1.44
C PHE A 92 20.02 -16.77 2.19
N THR A 93 20.49 -16.45 3.39
CA THR A 93 21.34 -17.31 4.23
C THR A 93 20.86 -17.32 5.67
N LYS A 94 21.39 -18.25 6.48
CA LYS A 94 21.11 -18.32 7.93
C LYS A 94 22.25 -17.70 8.77
N GLU A 95 23.19 -17.01 8.12
CA GLU A 95 24.49 -16.63 8.70
C GLU A 95 24.45 -15.35 9.56
N LYS A 96 23.26 -14.75 9.76
CA LYS A 96 23.08 -13.51 10.56
C LYS A 96 23.85 -12.31 10.02
N LYS A 97 24.24 -12.35 8.74
CA LYS A 97 24.95 -11.29 8.03
C LYS A 97 24.17 -10.80 6.81
N ALA A 98 24.22 -9.49 6.59
CA ALA A 98 23.87 -8.80 5.36
C ALA A 98 25.16 -8.55 4.58
N ILE A 99 25.32 -9.19 3.42
CA ILE A 99 26.51 -9.02 2.57
C ILE A 99 26.06 -8.55 1.19
N VAL A 100 26.64 -7.46 0.72
CA VAL A 100 26.46 -6.95 -0.65
C VAL A 100 27.82 -6.84 -1.31
N LYS A 101 27.94 -7.42 -2.50
CA LYS A 101 29.17 -7.47 -3.29
C LYS A 101 29.04 -6.70 -4.59
N PHE A 102 30.13 -6.09 -5.04
CA PHE A 102 30.27 -5.49 -6.36
C PHE A 102 31.72 -5.67 -6.82
N ASN A 103 31.93 -6.17 -8.03
CA ASN A 103 33.24 -6.58 -8.53
C ASN A 103 34.02 -7.44 -7.52
N GLU A 104 33.36 -8.49 -7.01
CA GLU A 104 33.88 -9.42 -5.98
C GLU A 104 34.24 -8.78 -4.61
N THR A 105 34.11 -7.45 -4.47
CA THR A 105 34.42 -6.72 -3.24
C THR A 105 33.17 -6.56 -2.38
N GLU A 106 33.27 -6.81 -1.07
CA GLU A 106 32.18 -6.55 -0.12
C GLU A 106 32.03 -5.04 0.12
N VAL A 107 30.98 -4.45 -0.47
CA VAL A 107 30.64 -3.03 -0.29
C VAL A 107 29.71 -2.81 0.92
N LEU A 108 29.12 -3.88 1.45
CA LEU A 108 28.38 -3.90 2.70
C LEU A 108 28.59 -5.25 3.37
N ASN A 109 28.97 -5.23 4.66
CA ASN A 109 29.00 -6.41 5.52
C ASN A 109 28.57 -5.99 6.93
N LEU A 110 27.30 -6.28 7.29
CA LEU A 110 26.70 -5.87 8.55
C LEU A 110 26.04 -7.06 9.25
N ASP A 111 26.05 -7.05 10.58
CA ASP A 111 25.20 -7.95 11.37
C ASP A 111 23.72 -7.59 11.15
N MET A 112 22.88 -8.61 10.90
CA MET A 112 21.44 -8.42 10.68
C MET A 112 20.78 -7.73 11.88
N ASN A 113 21.25 -7.99 13.10
CA ASN A 113 20.74 -7.31 14.29
C ASN A 113 21.08 -5.81 14.28
N PHE A 114 22.29 -5.43 13.87
CA PHE A 114 22.67 -4.03 13.76
C PHE A 114 21.90 -3.33 12.62
N LEU A 115 21.72 -4.01 11.48
CA LEU A 115 20.95 -3.48 10.36
C LEU A 115 19.51 -3.11 10.78
N HIS A 116 18.86 -3.94 11.60
CA HIS A 116 17.47 -3.73 12.00
C HIS A 116 17.28 -2.93 13.29
N GLU A 117 18.15 -3.07 14.28
CA GLU A 117 17.98 -2.47 15.62
C GLU A 117 19.08 -1.47 15.99
N GLY A 118 20.03 -1.21 15.09
CA GLY A 118 21.16 -0.29 15.33
C GLY A 118 20.80 1.20 15.29
N TYR A 119 19.53 1.55 15.00
CA TYR A 119 19.09 2.93 14.95
C TYR A 119 18.79 3.48 16.36
N PRO A 120 19.13 4.75 16.64
CA PRO A 120 18.81 5.37 17.93
C PRO A 120 17.28 5.53 18.07
N LYS A 121 16.71 4.99 19.16
CA LYS A 121 15.27 5.10 19.44
C LYS A 121 14.94 6.50 19.97
N LEU A 122 14.14 7.25 19.22
CA LEU A 122 13.67 8.58 19.61
C LEU A 122 12.51 8.47 20.62
N HIS A 123 12.76 8.81 21.88
CA HIS A 123 11.72 8.86 22.91
C HIS A 123 11.04 10.23 22.93
N LEU A 124 9.87 10.32 22.30
CA LEU A 124 9.09 11.56 22.26
C LEU A 124 8.42 11.84 23.61
N LYS A 125 8.66 13.03 24.18
CA LYS A 125 7.90 13.56 25.30
C LYS A 125 6.67 14.29 24.77
N THR A 126 5.48 13.81 25.13
CA THR A 126 4.21 14.36 24.64
C THR A 126 3.42 15.03 25.77
N LYS A 127 2.47 15.89 25.39
CA LYS A 127 1.49 16.49 26.30
C LYS A 127 0.12 16.42 25.66
N LYS A 128 -0.94 16.39 26.49
CA LYS A 128 -2.32 16.38 26.00
C LYS A 128 -2.59 17.62 25.14
N PRO A 129 -3.25 17.49 23.97
CA PRO A 129 -3.58 18.64 23.14
C PRO A 129 -4.54 19.57 23.87
N LYS A 130 -4.42 20.88 23.60
CA LYS A 130 -5.41 21.87 24.05
C LYS A 130 -6.62 21.79 23.13
N TYR A 131 -7.72 21.25 23.63
CA TYR A 131 -8.95 21.20 22.85
C TYR A 131 -9.58 22.59 22.72
N LEU A 132 -9.94 22.97 21.51
CA LEU A 132 -10.71 24.19 21.27
C LEU A 132 -12.12 24.03 21.84
N LYS A 133 -12.47 24.85 22.84
CA LYS A 133 -13.86 24.96 23.30
C LYS A 133 -14.64 25.74 22.25
N ILE A 134 -15.36 25.03 21.38
CA ILE A 134 -16.26 25.65 20.40
C ILE A 134 -17.40 26.32 21.20
N LYS A 135 -17.39 27.65 21.30
CA LYS A 135 -18.49 28.41 21.90
C LYS A 135 -19.74 28.21 21.04
N ARG A 136 -20.81 27.66 21.62
CA ARG A 136 -22.14 27.63 20.98
C ARG A 136 -22.55 29.08 20.70
N LYS A 137 -22.52 29.49 19.42
CA LYS A 137 -23.12 30.77 19.02
C LYS A 137 -24.63 30.64 19.12
N LYS A 138 -25.32 31.65 19.67
CA LYS A 138 -26.79 31.74 19.56
C LYS A 138 -27.14 31.68 18.08
N THR A 139 -28.02 30.75 17.70
CA THR A 139 -28.51 30.63 16.33
C THR A 139 -29.24 31.92 15.97
N LYS A 140 -28.67 32.71 15.05
CA LYS A 140 -29.42 33.82 14.44
C LYS A 140 -30.60 33.24 13.64
N LYS A 141 -31.65 34.02 13.38
CA LYS A 141 -32.64 33.65 12.36
C LYS A 141 -31.90 33.58 11.02
N TYR A 142 -31.71 32.37 10.49
CA TYR A 142 -31.08 32.14 9.20
C TYR A 142 -32.14 31.71 8.17
N SER A 143 -31.94 32.07 6.91
CA SER A 143 -32.65 31.42 5.81
C SER A 143 -32.10 30.01 5.65
N ILE A 144 -32.94 29.00 5.94
CA ILE A 144 -32.58 27.59 5.84
C ILE A 144 -32.16 27.24 4.42
N ILE A 145 -32.93 27.69 3.42
CA ILE A 145 -32.67 27.44 2.00
C ILE A 145 -31.30 28.00 1.59
N LYS A 146 -31.02 29.27 1.90
CA LYS A 146 -29.73 29.88 1.53
C LYS A 146 -28.54 29.15 2.15
N ASN A 147 -28.66 28.71 3.41
CA ASN A 147 -27.60 27.97 4.08
C ASN A 147 -27.42 26.55 3.51
N LEU A 148 -28.51 25.86 3.17
CA LEU A 148 -28.44 24.57 2.52
C LEU A 148 -27.73 24.66 1.16
N HIS A 149 -28.10 25.65 0.32
CA HIS A 149 -27.42 25.89 -0.95
C HIS A 149 -25.93 26.17 -0.75
N LYS A 150 -25.56 26.94 0.28
CA LYS A 150 -24.15 27.20 0.62
C LYS A 150 -23.40 25.95 1.07
N LEU A 151 -24.04 25.06 1.81
CA LEU A 151 -23.43 23.78 2.21
C LEU A 151 -23.24 22.89 0.98
N LEU A 152 -24.27 22.73 0.16
CA LEU A 152 -24.23 21.90 -1.06
C LEU A 152 -23.22 22.42 -2.09
N SER A 153 -22.91 23.72 -2.10
CA SER A 153 -21.88 24.30 -2.96
C SER A 153 -20.45 24.10 -2.44
N SER A 154 -20.27 23.51 -1.25
CA SER A 154 -18.93 23.29 -0.70
C SER A 154 -18.20 22.20 -1.49
N PRO A 155 -16.92 22.41 -1.87
CA PRO A 155 -16.10 21.37 -2.47
C PRO A 155 -16.01 20.08 -1.64
N ASN A 156 -16.26 20.15 -0.32
CA ASN A 156 -16.29 18.98 0.56
C ASN A 156 -17.61 18.18 0.51
N ILE A 157 -18.66 18.72 -0.12
CA ILE A 157 -20.01 18.13 -0.16
C ILE A 157 -20.47 17.84 -1.60
N VAL A 158 -20.10 18.68 -2.57
CA VAL A 158 -20.48 18.50 -3.98
C VAL A 158 -20.13 17.09 -4.49
N SER A 159 -20.90 16.63 -5.49
CA SER A 159 -20.64 15.36 -6.17
C SER A 159 -19.18 15.22 -6.62
N LYS A 160 -18.64 14.01 -6.46
CA LYS A 160 -17.29 13.62 -6.91
C LYS A 160 -17.34 12.80 -8.20
N GLU A 161 -18.47 12.83 -8.90
CA GLU A 161 -18.69 12.11 -10.16
C GLU A 161 -17.60 12.40 -11.20
N PHE A 162 -17.13 13.65 -11.29
CA PHE A 162 -16.07 14.04 -12.23
C PHE A 162 -14.76 13.25 -12.02
N ILE A 163 -14.49 12.78 -10.79
CA ILE A 163 -13.33 11.91 -10.50
C ILE A 163 -13.64 10.50 -10.99
N ALA A 164 -14.80 9.96 -10.64
CA ALA A 164 -15.18 8.59 -11.00
C ALA A 164 -15.21 8.38 -12.52
N ASN A 165 -15.66 9.36 -13.30
CA ASN A 165 -15.72 9.27 -14.77
C ASN A 165 -14.35 9.20 -15.47
N GLN A 166 -13.25 9.49 -14.76
CA GLN A 166 -11.90 9.44 -15.34
C GLN A 166 -11.27 8.04 -15.29
N TYR A 167 -11.87 7.10 -14.55
CA TYR A 167 -11.33 5.76 -14.32
C TYR A 167 -12.29 4.69 -14.82
N ASP A 168 -11.72 3.58 -15.28
CA ASP A 168 -12.48 2.38 -15.60
C ASP A 168 -12.89 1.65 -14.32
N HIS A 169 -14.13 1.16 -14.27
CA HIS A 169 -14.68 0.39 -13.15
C HIS A 169 -15.20 -0.99 -13.59
N GLU A 170 -14.87 -1.44 -14.81
CA GLU A 170 -15.37 -2.65 -15.45
C GLU A 170 -14.28 -3.69 -15.73
N VAL A 171 -12.99 -3.34 -15.73
CA VAL A 171 -11.90 -4.28 -16.03
C VAL A 171 -12.02 -5.50 -15.11
N GLN A 172 -11.91 -6.69 -15.71
CA GLN A 172 -12.14 -8.00 -15.07
C GLN A 172 -13.59 -8.30 -14.68
N ALA A 173 -14.57 -7.48 -15.05
CA ALA A 173 -16.01 -7.69 -14.87
C ALA A 173 -16.43 -8.10 -13.44
N SER A 174 -15.68 -7.64 -12.43
CA SER A 174 -15.87 -8.05 -11.02
C SER A 174 -16.67 -7.06 -10.19
N SER A 175 -16.92 -5.84 -10.68
CA SER A 175 -17.64 -4.79 -9.96
C SER A 175 -19.14 -5.07 -9.86
N ILE A 176 -19.68 -5.07 -8.63
CA ILE A 176 -21.13 -5.20 -8.37
C ILE A 176 -21.73 -3.83 -8.08
N ILE A 177 -21.10 -3.08 -7.17
CA ILE A 177 -21.50 -1.72 -6.81
C ILE A 177 -20.35 -0.79 -7.18
N LYS A 178 -20.58 0.03 -8.20
CA LYS A 178 -19.61 0.97 -8.77
C LYS A 178 -19.65 2.31 -8.02
N PRO A 179 -18.67 3.20 -8.22
CA PRO A 179 -18.71 4.53 -7.62
C PRO A 179 -19.94 5.35 -8.02
N LEU A 180 -20.42 5.20 -9.25
CA LEU A 180 -21.64 5.86 -9.74
C LEU A 180 -22.82 4.91 -9.68
N GLN A 181 -23.89 5.32 -8.98
CA GLN A 181 -24.98 4.47 -8.55
C GLN A 181 -26.34 5.08 -8.87
N GLY A 182 -27.34 4.21 -9.07
CA GLY A 182 -28.74 4.62 -9.27
C GLY A 182 -28.99 5.46 -10.52
N ASN A 183 -30.21 5.99 -10.59
CA ASN A 183 -30.62 6.89 -11.67
C ASN A 183 -29.86 8.21 -11.55
N GLY A 184 -29.27 8.66 -12.66
CA GLY A 184 -28.47 9.89 -12.69
C GLY A 184 -27.02 9.72 -12.24
N LYS A 185 -26.52 8.48 -12.09
CA LYS A 185 -25.09 8.18 -11.83
C LYS A 185 -24.54 8.92 -10.60
N ILE A 186 -25.24 8.82 -9.48
CA ILE A 186 -24.88 9.52 -8.24
C ILE A 186 -23.63 8.90 -7.63
N PHE A 187 -22.66 9.74 -7.24
CA PHE A 187 -21.45 9.29 -6.56
C PHE A 187 -21.79 8.70 -5.17
N GLY A 188 -21.53 7.42 -4.98
CA GLY A 188 -21.75 6.68 -3.74
C GLY A 188 -20.54 6.70 -2.81
N ASN A 189 -20.79 6.43 -1.52
CA ASN A 189 -19.75 6.45 -0.47
C ASN A 189 -19.11 5.08 -0.21
N SER A 190 -19.53 4.05 -0.95
CA SER A 190 -19.03 2.69 -0.83
C SER A 190 -19.16 1.95 -2.16
N THR A 191 -18.27 0.98 -2.38
CA THR A 191 -18.23 0.14 -3.57
C THR A 191 -18.10 -1.33 -3.19
N ALA A 192 -18.42 -2.22 -4.12
CA ALA A 192 -18.34 -3.66 -3.88
C ALA A 192 -17.90 -4.42 -5.13
N ILE A 193 -17.05 -5.43 -4.93
CA ILE A 193 -16.54 -6.32 -5.98
C ILE A 193 -16.79 -7.80 -5.61
N LYS A 194 -16.95 -8.64 -6.64
CA LYS A 194 -16.98 -10.10 -6.58
C LYS A 194 -15.63 -10.64 -7.09
N PRO A 195 -14.62 -10.84 -6.24
CA PRO A 195 -13.29 -11.24 -6.71
C PRO A 195 -13.27 -12.65 -7.30
N LEU A 196 -14.20 -13.52 -6.90
CA LEU A 196 -14.31 -14.91 -7.34
C LEU A 196 -15.71 -15.13 -7.94
N PHE A 197 -15.80 -15.39 -9.25
CA PHE A 197 -17.10 -15.54 -9.92
C PHE A 197 -17.93 -16.72 -9.40
N HIS A 198 -17.26 -17.80 -9.01
CA HIS A 198 -17.87 -19.03 -8.52
C HIS A 198 -18.24 -19.02 -7.03
N ASP A 199 -17.80 -18.03 -6.26
CA ASP A 199 -18.12 -17.89 -4.83
C ASP A 199 -19.08 -16.70 -4.64
N ASN A 200 -20.06 -16.80 -3.75
CA ASN A 200 -20.99 -15.69 -3.46
C ASN A 200 -20.41 -14.65 -2.49
N LYS A 201 -19.14 -14.77 -2.11
CA LYS A 201 -18.44 -13.76 -1.31
C LYS A 201 -18.19 -12.47 -2.09
N ILE A 202 -18.42 -11.35 -1.42
CA ILE A 202 -18.28 -10.00 -1.95
C ILE A 202 -17.33 -9.25 -1.03
N ILE A 203 -16.43 -8.46 -1.61
CA ILE A 203 -15.59 -7.52 -0.87
C ILE A 203 -16.18 -6.13 -1.04
N SER A 204 -16.38 -5.46 0.09
CA SER A 204 -16.98 -4.15 0.19
C SER A 204 -15.93 -3.15 0.68
N LEU A 205 -15.87 -1.97 0.06
CA LEU A 205 -14.94 -0.91 0.41
C LEU A 205 -15.70 0.39 0.73
N SER A 206 -15.22 1.08 1.75
CA SER A 206 -15.68 2.41 2.17
C SER A 206 -14.52 3.15 2.80
N GLN A 207 -14.52 4.46 2.66
CA GLN A 207 -13.50 5.34 3.22
C GLN A 207 -14.16 6.61 3.75
N SER A 208 -13.60 7.18 4.82
CA SER A 208 -13.99 8.52 5.24
C SER A 208 -12.87 9.18 6.06
N ALA A 209 -12.83 10.52 6.00
CA ALA A 209 -11.88 11.32 6.77
C ALA A 209 -12.53 12.66 7.15
N PHE A 210 -12.36 13.07 8.41
CA PHE A 210 -12.86 14.35 8.93
C PHE A 210 -11.73 15.23 9.47
N PRO A 211 -10.78 15.65 8.63
CA PRO A 211 -9.57 16.35 9.08
C PRO A 211 -9.87 17.62 9.89
N GLN A 212 -10.95 18.36 9.58
CA GLN A 212 -11.34 19.54 10.36
C GLN A 212 -11.57 19.26 11.85
N TYR A 213 -11.96 18.02 12.21
CA TYR A 213 -12.14 17.68 13.62
C TYR A 213 -10.81 17.65 14.38
N SER A 214 -9.67 17.42 13.70
CA SER A 214 -8.36 17.38 14.37
C SER A 214 -7.93 18.73 14.93
N GLU A 215 -8.42 19.83 14.37
CA GLU A 215 -8.22 21.18 14.92
C GLU A 215 -8.81 21.31 16.34
N SER A 216 -9.90 20.58 16.60
CA SER A 216 -10.59 20.63 17.88
C SER A 216 -10.20 19.48 18.81
N ASP A 217 -10.13 18.25 18.29
CA ASP A 217 -9.94 17.00 19.02
C ASP A 217 -9.56 15.86 18.05
N PRO A 218 -8.26 15.51 17.95
CA PRO A 218 -7.78 14.43 17.08
C PRO A 218 -8.38 13.06 17.37
N TYR A 219 -8.76 12.79 18.63
CA TYR A 219 -9.40 11.53 18.99
C TYR A 219 -10.80 11.43 18.36
N LYS A 220 -11.58 12.51 18.46
CA LYS A 220 -12.90 12.58 17.82
C LYS A 220 -12.81 12.56 16.29
N MET A 221 -11.76 13.13 15.71
CA MET A 221 -11.50 13.01 14.27
C MET A 221 -11.35 11.55 13.84
N ALA A 222 -10.48 10.80 14.53
CA ALA A 222 -10.27 9.39 14.25
C ALA A 222 -11.55 8.58 14.45
N ALA A 223 -12.23 8.78 15.59
CA ALA A 223 -13.48 8.08 15.90
C ALA A 223 -14.57 8.35 14.86
N SER A 224 -14.74 9.61 14.41
CA SER A 224 -15.74 9.97 13.40
C SER A 224 -15.44 9.37 12.03
N SER A 225 -14.16 9.30 11.66
CA SER A 225 -13.68 8.72 10.39
C SER A 225 -13.88 7.20 10.38
N ILE A 226 -13.55 6.51 11.47
CA ILE A 226 -13.80 5.07 11.59
C ILE A 226 -15.30 4.79 11.57
N ASN A 227 -16.08 5.52 12.38
CA ASN A 227 -17.52 5.34 12.50
C ASN A 227 -18.23 5.52 11.15
N THR A 228 -17.88 6.55 10.39
CA THR A 228 -18.52 6.80 9.09
C THR A 228 -18.10 5.78 8.04
N ALA A 229 -16.81 5.40 8.00
CA ALA A 229 -16.36 4.35 7.09
C ALA A 229 -17.13 3.03 7.31
N VAL A 230 -17.31 2.63 8.58
CA VAL A 230 -18.09 1.44 8.95
C VAL A 230 -19.58 1.59 8.64
N LYS A 231 -20.19 2.75 8.94
CA LYS A 231 -21.62 3.00 8.65
C LYS A 231 -21.94 2.88 7.17
N ASN A 232 -21.09 3.41 6.30
CA ASN A 232 -21.26 3.27 4.85
C ASN A 232 -21.27 1.79 4.43
N LEU A 233 -20.41 0.95 5.02
CA LEU A 233 -20.41 -0.51 4.77
C LEU A 233 -21.71 -1.16 5.24
N ILE A 234 -22.19 -0.81 6.45
CA ILE A 234 -23.44 -1.34 6.99
C ILE A 234 -24.63 -0.98 6.10
N VAL A 235 -24.72 0.28 5.67
CA VAL A 235 -25.79 0.78 4.78
C VAL A 235 -25.78 0.06 3.43
N MET A 236 -24.59 -0.32 2.93
CA MET A 236 -24.45 -1.12 1.71
C MET A 236 -24.84 -2.59 1.89
N GLY A 237 -25.06 -3.05 3.13
CA GLY A 237 -25.45 -4.43 3.45
C GLY A 237 -24.28 -5.33 3.85
N ALA A 238 -23.09 -4.78 4.14
CA ALA A 238 -21.98 -5.56 4.65
C ALA A 238 -22.31 -6.11 6.06
N ASN A 239 -22.03 -7.40 6.27
CA ASN A 239 -22.22 -8.03 7.56
C ASN A 239 -20.98 -7.79 8.44
N THR A 240 -21.14 -7.14 9.59
CA THR A 240 -20.02 -6.82 10.49
C THR A 240 -19.55 -7.99 11.36
N LYS A 241 -20.24 -9.13 11.33
CA LYS A 241 -19.91 -10.34 12.09
C LYS A 241 -19.15 -11.39 11.28
N LYS A 242 -18.99 -11.19 9.97
CA LYS A 242 -18.30 -12.08 9.03
C LYS A 242 -17.24 -11.29 8.28
#